data_AF-A0A419SCZ9-F1
#
_entry.id   AF-A0A419SCZ9-F1
#
_cell.length_a   1.000
_cell.length_b   1.000
_cell.length_c   1.000
_cell.angle_alpha   90.00
_cell.angle_beta   90.00
_cell.angle_gamma   90.00
#
_symmetry.space_group_name_H-M   'P 1'
#
loop_
_entity.id
_entity.type
_entity.pdbx_description
1 polymer ?
#
loop_
_entity_poly.entity_id
_entity_poly.type
_entity_poly.pdbx_seq_one_letter_code
_entity_poly.pdbx_strand_id
1 'polypeptide(L)'
;MPTTIDVSSVDQWVNENVLEKDAWTDADRPDIAVKQATRNLQRWYPETELSIEVVAYQAIWELQGIDPALKYQKHNVKTVTDNGESISYKDGERPVVAPFVRELLGPTADEIAQQEAEDAAQRQYGGVLL
;
A
#
# COMPACT_ATOMS: atom_id res chain seq x y z
N MET A 1 -9.44 12.28 21.75
CA MET A 1 -8.47 13.20 21.12
C MET A 1 -8.39 12.78 19.66
N PRO A 2 -8.54 13.68 18.67
CA PRO A 2 -8.25 13.31 17.29
C PRO A 2 -6.76 12.94 17.22
N THR A 3 -6.47 11.72 16.81
CA THR A 3 -5.11 11.23 16.67
C THR A 3 -4.48 11.94 15.48
N THR A 4 -3.67 12.96 15.74
CA THR A 4 -2.94 13.65 14.67
C THR A 4 -1.91 12.71 14.08
N ILE A 5 -2.01 12.44 12.78
CA ILE A 5 -1.03 11.63 12.06
C ILE A 5 0.15 12.52 11.71
N ASP A 6 1.18 12.48 12.56
CA ASP A 6 2.45 13.16 12.35
C ASP A 6 3.61 12.16 12.33
N VAL A 7 4.76 12.58 11.79
CA VAL A 7 5.91 11.70 11.62
C VAL A 7 6.44 11.14 12.94
N SER A 8 6.34 11.87 14.05
CA SER A 8 6.84 11.40 15.35
C SER A 8 5.95 10.31 15.94
N SER A 9 4.63 10.47 15.82
CA SER A 9 3.67 9.43 16.22
C SER A 9 3.82 8.16 15.39
N VAL A 10 4.06 8.30 14.08
CA VAL A 10 4.35 7.16 13.20
C VAL A 10 5.70 6.50 13.56
N ASP A 11 6.74 7.29 13.78
CA ASP A 11 8.06 6.79 14.17
C ASP A 11 8.01 5.99 15.48
N GLN A 12 7.33 6.52 16.49
CA GLN A 12 7.13 5.80 17.75
C GLN A 12 6.42 4.48 17.52
N TRP A 13 5.31 4.50 16.76
CA TRP A 13 4.53 3.30 16.50
C TRP A 13 5.36 2.24 15.75
N VAL A 14 6.11 2.63 14.72
CA VAL A 14 6.99 1.72 13.96
C VAL A 14 8.03 1.11 14.87
N ASN A 15 8.65 1.90 15.74
CA ASN A 15 9.68 1.42 16.64
C ASN A 15 9.18 0.40 17.68
N GLU A 16 7.91 0.50 18.08
CA GLU A 16 7.26 -0.36 19.05
C GLU A 16 6.63 -1.63 18.43
N ASN A 17 6.16 -1.56 17.18
CA ASN A 17 5.28 -2.58 16.60
C ASN A 17 5.86 -3.27 15.36
N VAL A 18 6.93 -2.76 14.76
CA VAL A 18 7.53 -3.33 13.54
C VAL A 18 8.90 -3.94 13.84
N LEU A 19 9.03 -5.22 13.54
CA LEU A 19 10.29 -5.98 13.62
C LEU A 19 11.25 -5.58 12.50
N GLU A 20 10.80 -5.70 11.24
CA GLU A 20 11.59 -5.33 10.05
C GLU A 20 11.43 -3.84 9.73
N LYS A 21 12.10 -3.01 10.51
CA LYS A 21 12.03 -1.54 10.40
C LYS A 21 13.21 -0.89 9.70
N ASP A 22 14.10 -1.67 9.08
CA ASP A 22 15.34 -1.17 8.46
C ASP A 22 15.05 -0.11 7.38
N ALA A 23 14.05 -0.37 6.53
CA ALA A 23 13.62 0.60 5.50
C ALA A 23 13.11 1.92 6.08
N TRP A 24 12.64 1.92 7.33
CA TRP A 24 12.23 3.12 8.05
C TRP A 24 13.42 3.81 8.73
N THR A 25 14.26 3.06 9.43
CA THR A 25 15.42 3.61 10.15
C THR A 25 16.48 4.18 9.23
N ASP A 26 16.62 3.62 8.03
CA ASP A 26 17.61 4.04 7.04
C ASP A 26 17.11 5.17 6.14
N ALA A 27 15.84 5.57 6.28
CA ALA A 27 15.24 6.58 5.43
C ALA A 27 15.75 7.99 5.77
N ASP A 28 16.23 8.71 4.76
CA ASP A 28 16.63 10.13 4.89
C ASP A 28 15.41 11.05 5.07
N ARG A 29 14.24 10.67 4.51
CA ARG A 29 13.03 11.50 4.44
C ARG A 29 11.75 10.74 4.82
N PRO A 30 11.63 10.21 6.07
CA PRO A 30 10.42 9.53 6.53
C PRO A 30 9.20 10.47 6.55
N ASP A 31 9.42 11.78 6.71
CA ASP A 31 8.39 12.82 6.65
C ASP A 31 7.66 12.85 5.29
N ILE A 32 8.40 12.65 4.20
CA ILE A 32 7.84 12.60 2.84
C ILE A 32 7.06 11.31 2.66
N ALA A 33 7.61 10.18 3.13
CA ALA A 33 6.96 8.88 3.02
C ALA A 33 5.59 8.89 3.73
N VAL A 34 5.50 9.45 4.93
CA VAL A 34 4.22 9.61 5.65
C VAL A 34 3.23 10.46 4.87
N LYS A 35 3.65 11.63 4.35
CA LYS A 35 2.76 12.49 3.54
C LYS A 35 2.27 11.79 2.27
N GLN A 36 3.16 11.07 1.60
CA GLN A 36 2.83 10.32 0.38
C GLN A 36 1.87 9.17 0.68
N ALA A 37 2.14 8.40 1.74
CA ALA A 37 1.29 7.33 2.23
C ALA A 37 -0.12 7.86 2.56
N THR A 38 -0.23 8.92 3.37
CA THR A 38 -1.52 9.54 3.71
C THR A 38 -2.29 9.99 2.47
N ARG A 39 -1.63 10.68 1.53
CA ARG A 39 -2.29 11.14 0.29
C ARG A 39 -2.75 9.96 -0.57
N ASN A 40 -1.95 8.92 -0.69
CA ASN A 40 -2.30 7.73 -1.46
C ASN A 40 -3.48 7.00 -0.81
N LEU A 41 -3.46 6.82 0.51
CA LEU A 41 -4.53 6.16 1.24
C LEU A 41 -5.84 6.95 1.18
N GLN A 42 -5.80 8.29 1.30
CA GLN A 42 -7.00 9.13 1.12
C GLN A 42 -7.60 9.02 -0.28
N ARG A 43 -6.79 8.70 -1.29
CA ARG A 43 -7.28 8.47 -2.65
C ARG A 43 -8.00 7.13 -2.78
N TRP A 44 -7.43 6.06 -2.21
CA TRP A 44 -7.95 4.69 -2.35
C TRP A 44 -9.01 4.32 -1.31
N TYR A 45 -9.01 5.00 -0.16
CA TYR A 45 -9.93 4.82 0.96
C TYR A 45 -10.43 6.19 1.44
N PRO A 46 -11.18 6.94 0.60
CA PRO A 46 -11.62 8.30 0.93
C PRO A 46 -12.60 8.36 2.10
N GLU A 47 -13.35 7.27 2.34
CA GLU A 47 -14.37 7.20 3.40
C GLU A 47 -13.82 6.64 4.72
N THR A 48 -12.57 6.19 4.74
CA THR A 48 -11.94 5.55 5.90
C THR A 48 -11.15 6.55 6.72
N GLU A 49 -11.38 6.57 8.04
CA GLU A 49 -10.53 7.32 8.97
C GLU A 49 -9.17 6.63 9.07
N LEU A 50 -8.10 7.33 8.66
CA LEU A 50 -6.76 6.78 8.66
C LEU A 50 -6.20 6.70 10.09
N SER A 51 -5.76 5.51 10.50
CA SER A 51 -5.04 5.31 11.75
C SER A 51 -3.52 5.45 11.55
N ILE A 52 -2.78 5.69 12.64
CA ILE A 52 -1.31 5.74 12.62
C ILE A 52 -0.74 4.43 12.07
N GLU A 53 -1.28 3.28 12.50
CA GLU A 53 -0.90 1.94 12.05
C GLU A 53 -0.99 1.79 10.53
N VAL A 54 -2.13 2.16 9.94
CA VAL A 54 -2.36 2.07 8.49
C VAL A 54 -1.36 2.93 7.71
N VAL A 55 -1.12 4.15 8.19
CA VAL A 55 -0.16 5.06 7.57
C VAL A 55 1.27 4.57 7.74
N ALA A 56 1.61 3.97 8.89
CA ALA A 56 2.91 3.39 9.14
C ALA A 56 3.22 2.25 8.17
N TYR A 57 2.30 1.29 8.01
CA TYR A 57 2.46 0.20 7.06
C TYR A 57 2.59 0.69 5.62
N GLN A 58 1.77 1.65 5.21
CA GLN A 58 1.90 2.22 3.87
C GLN A 58 3.20 3.02 3.72
N ALA A 59 3.65 3.76 4.72
CA ALA A 59 4.88 4.55 4.62
C ALA A 59 6.13 3.66 4.53
N ILE A 60 6.21 2.59 5.32
CA ILE A 60 7.26 1.56 5.19
C ILE A 60 7.22 0.95 3.79
N TRP A 61 6.02 0.64 3.29
CA TRP A 61 5.86 0.17 1.92
C TRP A 61 6.42 1.19 0.92
N GLU A 62 6.02 2.46 0.94
CA GLU A 62 6.59 3.47 0.04
C GLU A 62 8.13 3.53 0.11
N LEU A 63 8.72 3.44 1.31
CA LEU A 63 10.18 3.46 1.53
C LEU A 63 10.90 2.23 0.96
N GLN A 64 10.38 1.01 1.20
CA GLN A 64 10.88 -0.21 0.57
C GLN A 64 10.81 -0.13 -0.96
N GLY A 65 9.86 0.65 -1.50
CA GLY A 65 9.72 0.94 -2.92
C GLY A 65 10.87 1.74 -3.54
N ILE A 66 11.65 2.45 -2.71
CA ILE A 66 12.73 3.35 -3.12
C ILE A 66 14.05 2.59 -3.28
N ASP A 67 14.17 1.40 -2.68
CA ASP A 67 15.36 0.55 -2.70
C ASP A 67 15.74 0.14 -4.15
N PRO A 68 17.01 0.23 -4.58
CA PRO A 68 17.42 0.16 -5.99
C PRO A 68 17.00 -1.11 -6.73
N ALA A 69 16.74 -2.22 -6.05
CA ALA A 69 16.20 -3.46 -6.63
C ALA A 69 14.91 -3.23 -7.45
N LEU A 70 14.03 -2.34 -6.97
CA LEU A 70 12.79 -1.94 -7.67
C LEU A 70 13.02 -0.87 -8.74
N LYS A 71 14.10 -0.10 -8.64
CA LYS A 71 14.56 0.83 -9.69
C LYS A 71 15.03 0.07 -10.95
N TYR A 72 15.54 -1.15 -10.78
CA TYR A 72 15.95 -2.03 -11.89
C TYR A 72 14.78 -2.64 -12.68
N GLN A 73 13.56 -2.73 -12.11
CA GLN A 73 12.34 -3.05 -12.86
C GLN A 73 12.01 -1.97 -13.90
N LYS A 74 12.19 -0.68 -13.57
CA LYS A 74 11.99 0.43 -14.52
C LYS A 74 13.00 0.43 -15.69
N HIS A 75 14.12 -0.27 -15.55
CA HIS A 75 15.17 -0.39 -16.56
C HIS A 75 15.21 -1.76 -17.27
N ASN A 76 14.15 -2.57 -17.14
CA ASN A 76 14.00 -3.84 -17.87
C ASN A 76 15.05 -4.91 -17.49
N VAL A 77 15.55 -4.89 -16.24
CA VAL A 77 16.46 -5.92 -15.72
C VAL A 77 15.62 -7.08 -15.18
N LYS A 78 15.65 -8.22 -15.86
CA LYS A 78 14.78 -9.38 -15.59
C LYS A 78 15.25 -10.28 -14.42
N THR A 79 16.49 -10.12 -13.97
CA THR A 79 17.10 -10.94 -12.94
C THR A 79 18.13 -10.13 -12.17
N VAL A 80 18.01 -10.08 -10.85
CA VAL A 80 19.10 -9.65 -9.95
C VAL A 80 19.38 -10.83 -9.04
N THR A 81 20.63 -11.25 -8.98
CA THR A 81 21.10 -12.24 -8.02
C THR A 81 21.64 -11.48 -6.83
N ASP A 82 20.93 -11.53 -5.72
CA ASP A 82 21.44 -11.06 -4.42
C ASP A 82 21.50 -12.25 -3.46
N ASN A 83 22.64 -12.40 -2.78
CA ASN A 83 22.91 -13.45 -1.78
C ASN A 83 22.45 -14.90 -2.10
N GLY A 84 22.50 -15.30 -3.37
CA GLY A 84 22.26 -16.70 -3.79
C GLY A 84 20.78 -17.06 -4.02
N GLU A 85 19.85 -16.12 -3.84
CA GLU A 85 18.43 -16.31 -4.18
C GLU A 85 18.12 -15.61 -5.51
N SER A 86 17.66 -16.40 -6.49
CA SER A 86 17.27 -15.87 -7.80
C SER A 86 15.82 -15.42 -7.75
N ILE A 87 15.59 -14.13 -7.56
CA ILE A 87 14.25 -13.56 -7.57
C ILE A 87 13.83 -13.31 -9.02
N SER A 88 12.93 -14.14 -9.54
CA SER A 88 12.31 -13.96 -10.86
C SER A 88 11.05 -13.12 -10.72
N TYR A 89 11.12 -11.87 -11.17
CA TYR A 89 9.98 -10.94 -11.22
C TYR A 89 9.03 -11.33 -12.35
N LYS A 90 8.20 -12.35 -12.16
CA LYS A 90 7.31 -12.86 -13.21
C LYS A 90 5.92 -12.19 -13.30
N ASP A 91 5.54 -11.32 -12.37
CA ASP A 91 4.32 -10.48 -12.46
C ASP A 91 4.60 -9.09 -11.85
N GLY A 92 5.35 -8.28 -12.59
CA GLY A 92 6.11 -7.12 -12.12
C GLY A 92 5.36 -5.83 -11.81
N GLU A 93 4.17 -5.88 -11.19
CA GLU A 93 3.52 -4.68 -10.65
C GLU A 93 3.41 -4.77 -9.13
N ARG A 94 4.23 -3.97 -8.45
CA ARG A 94 4.10 -3.76 -7.01
C ARG A 94 2.70 -3.19 -6.72
N PRO A 95 1.91 -3.80 -5.82
CA PRO A 95 0.61 -3.26 -5.48
C PRO A 95 0.74 -1.84 -4.90
N VAL A 96 -0.16 -0.96 -5.34
CA VAL A 96 -0.16 0.47 -4.98
C VAL A 96 -0.41 0.65 -3.47
N VAL A 97 -1.22 -0.22 -2.89
CA VAL A 97 -1.52 -0.26 -1.45
C VAL A 97 -0.77 -1.44 -0.83
N ALA A 98 -0.18 -1.23 0.34
CA ALA A 98 0.52 -2.26 1.09
C ALA A 98 -0.39 -3.46 1.39
N PRO A 99 0.10 -4.71 1.29
CA PRO A 99 -0.69 -5.91 1.58
C PRO A 99 -1.33 -5.89 2.99
N PHE A 100 -0.57 -5.52 4.02
CA PHE A 100 -1.10 -5.39 5.39
C PHE A 100 -2.22 -4.36 5.51
N VAL A 101 -2.14 -3.26 4.75
CA VAL A 101 -3.22 -2.27 4.73
C VAL A 101 -4.47 -2.85 4.05
N ARG A 102 -4.31 -3.64 2.99
CA ARG A 102 -5.44 -4.36 2.36
C ARG A 102 -6.04 -5.41 3.28
N GLU A 103 -5.24 -6.10 4.09
CA GLU A 103 -5.75 -7.03 5.10
C GLU A 103 -6.57 -6.32 6.18
N LEU A 104 -6.16 -5.12 6.59
CA LEU A 104 -6.85 -4.33 7.61
C LEU A 104 -8.11 -3.62 7.10
N LEU A 105 -8.04 -3.01 5.92
CA LEU A 105 -9.11 -2.17 5.37
C LEU A 105 -9.99 -2.87 4.35
N GLY A 106 -9.55 -4.02 3.83
CA GLY A 106 -10.25 -4.75 2.78
C GLY A 106 -10.03 -4.17 1.37
N PRO A 107 -10.99 -4.37 0.45
CA PRO A 107 -10.88 -3.86 -0.92
C PRO A 107 -10.93 -2.33 -0.97
N THR A 108 -10.28 -1.77 -1.99
CA THR A 108 -10.25 -0.33 -2.24
C THR A 108 -11.61 0.20 -2.72
N ALA A 109 -11.84 1.51 -2.59
CA ALA A 109 -13.10 2.13 -3.02
C ALA A 109 -13.41 1.89 -4.52
N ASP A 110 -12.39 1.87 -5.38
CA ASP A 110 -12.55 1.60 -6.82
C ASP A 110 -13.01 0.16 -7.08
N GLU A 111 -12.49 -0.82 -6.31
CA GLU A 111 -12.90 -2.23 -6.40
C GLU A 111 -14.35 -2.41 -5.94
N ILE A 112 -14.76 -1.71 -4.87
CA ILE A 112 -16.15 -1.71 -4.39
C ILE A 112 -17.08 -1.09 -5.44
N ALA A 113 -16.72 0.07 -6.00
CA ALA A 113 -17.51 0.74 -7.02
C ALA A 113 -17.65 -0.12 -8.30
N GLN A 114 -16.60 -0.85 -8.68
CA GLN A 114 -16.67 -1.78 -9.81
C GLN A 114 -17.63 -2.94 -9.52
N GLN A 115 -17.57 -3.52 -8.32
CA GLN A 115 -18.44 -4.63 -7.94
C GLN A 115 -19.92 -4.20 -7.88
N GLU A 116 -20.21 -2.99 -7.39
CA GLU A 116 -21.55 -2.43 -7.42
C GLU A 116 -22.07 -2.20 -8.85
N ALA A 117 -21.20 -1.78 -9.78
CA ALA A 117 -21.56 -1.61 -11.18
C ALA A 117 -21.86 -2.96 -11.86
N GLU A 118 -21.09 -4.01 -11.56
CA GLU A 118 -21.32 -5.36 -12.07
C GLU A 118 -22.62 -5.96 -11.51
N ASP A 119 -22.89 -5.81 -10.22
CA ASP A 119 -24.14 -6.23 -9.58
C ASP A 119 -25.36 -5.47 -10.14
N ALA A 120 -25.22 -4.16 -10.40
CA ALA A 120 -26.27 -3.36 -11.03
C ALA A 120 -26.56 -3.82 -12.47
N ALA A 121 -25.52 -4.16 -13.23
CA ALA A 121 -25.67 -4.73 -14.57
C ALA A 121 -26.39 -6.10 -14.52
N GLN A 122 -26.01 -6.99 -13.59
CA GLN A 122 -26.69 -8.28 -13.42
C GLN A 122 -28.17 -8.13 -13.08
N ARG A 123 -28.55 -7.18 -12.21
CA ARG A 123 -29.95 -6.90 -11.86
C ARG A 123 -30.77 -6.36 -13.05
N GLN A 124 -30.15 -5.65 -14.00
CA GLN A 124 -30.84 -5.14 -15.19
C GLN A 124 -31.14 -6.23 -16.23
N TYR A 125 -30.33 -7.28 -16.32
CA TYR A 125 -30.55 -8.41 -17.25
C TYR A 125 -31.31 -9.59 -16.62
N GLY A 126 -31.54 -9.57 -15.30
CA GLY A 126 -32.31 -10.58 -14.57
C GLY A 126 -33.84 -10.45 -14.66
N GLY A 127 -34.36 -9.78 -15.70
CA GLY A 127 -35.79 -9.71 -15.98
C GLY A 127 -36.28 -11.06 -16.50
N VAL A 128 -36.90 -11.84 -15.63
CA VAL A 128 -37.57 -13.10 -15.96
C VAL A 128 -38.58 -12.86 -17.08
N LEU A 129 -38.40 -13.52 -18.22
CA LEU A 129 -39.48 -13.80 -19.16
C LEU A 129 -40.43 -14.78 -18.48
N LEU A 130 -41.45 -14.26 -17.79
CA LEU A 130 -42.63 -15.01 -17.37
C LEU A 130 -43.66 -14.98 -18.51
#